data_AF-A0A537R553-F1
#
_entry.id   AF-A0A537R553-F1
#
_cell.length_a   1.000
_cell.length_b   1.000
_cell.length_c   1.000
_cell.angle_alpha   90.00
_cell.angle_beta   90.00
_cell.angle_gamma   90.00
#
_symmetry.space_group_name_H-M   'P 1'
#
loop_
_entity.id
_entity.type
_entity.pdbx_description
1 polymer ?
#
loop_
_entity_poly.entity_id
_entity_poly.type
_entity_poly.pdbx_seq_one_letter_code
_entity_poly.pdbx_strand_id
1 'polypeptide(L)'
;MTPQRFRDRADAGRRLAEKLAPYANRQDVLVLALPRGGVPVAFEVARSLGAPLDVFVVRKLGVPGHAELAMGAVATGGVRVLNEEIVHGLGIPDQVIDAVAAQELQELSRRERLYRNGRAPPDVNHKTVILVDDGLATGATMRAAVQALKQQHPDRIIVAVPTASADTCEALRAEADDVVCAATPEPFLAVGYWYDNFAQTTDAEVRDLLAQRESRGAPPRGGREEAAAAVLQDAAIRLSGGAEDYKRLLDRIGDARLVLLGEASHGTHEFYRERARITQMLIEEKGFAAVAVEADWPDAYRVNRFVRNVSDDRGAA
;
A
#
# COMPACT_ATOMS: atom_id res chain seq x y z
N MET A 1 1.40 -10.74 -27.98
CA MET A 1 0.06 -10.46 -27.40
C MET A 1 0.28 -9.59 -26.19
N THR A 2 -0.40 -8.45 -26.09
CA THR A 2 -0.33 -7.61 -24.90
C THR A 2 -0.85 -8.41 -23.70
N PRO A 3 -0.11 -8.54 -22.60
CA PRO A 3 -0.58 -9.27 -21.43
C PRO A 3 -1.89 -8.64 -20.94
N GLN A 4 -2.88 -9.49 -20.68
CA GLN A 4 -4.20 -9.04 -20.27
C GLN A 4 -4.10 -8.41 -18.88
N ARG A 5 -4.53 -7.15 -18.77
CA ARG A 5 -4.64 -6.45 -17.48
C ARG A 5 -5.51 -7.25 -16.50
N PHE A 6 -5.24 -7.09 -15.21
CA PHE A 6 -6.08 -7.61 -14.14
C PHE A 6 -7.22 -6.65 -13.89
N ARG A 7 -8.43 -7.14 -13.64
CA ARG A 7 -9.55 -6.25 -13.35
C ARG A 7 -9.34 -5.49 -12.04
N ASP A 8 -8.90 -6.20 -11.01
CA ASP A 8 -8.68 -5.72 -9.65
C ASP A 8 -7.67 -6.65 -8.93
N ARG A 9 -7.29 -6.32 -7.69
CA ARG A 9 -6.37 -7.15 -6.89
C ARG A 9 -6.89 -8.56 -6.62
N ALA A 10 -8.20 -8.73 -6.47
CA ALA A 10 -8.78 -10.06 -6.25
C ALA A 10 -8.66 -10.92 -7.52
N ASP A 11 -8.86 -10.33 -8.69
CA ASP A 11 -8.65 -10.99 -9.98
C ASP A 11 -7.20 -11.40 -10.19
N ALA A 12 -6.27 -10.50 -9.88
CA ALA A 12 -4.86 -10.78 -9.89
C ALA A 12 -4.48 -11.93 -8.94
N GLY A 13 -5.04 -11.95 -7.73
CA GLY A 13 -4.84 -13.03 -6.77
C GLY A 13 -5.37 -14.38 -7.24
N ARG A 14 -6.54 -14.41 -7.89
CA ARG A 14 -7.09 -15.66 -8.47
C ARG A 14 -6.21 -16.21 -9.59
N ARG A 15 -5.74 -15.36 -10.51
CA ARG A 15 -4.85 -15.79 -11.60
C ARG A 15 -3.47 -16.20 -11.08
N LEU A 16 -2.96 -15.53 -10.04
CA LEU A 16 -1.72 -15.93 -9.37
C LEU A 16 -1.88 -17.30 -8.68
N ALA A 17 -3.03 -17.55 -8.06
CA ALA A 17 -3.31 -18.81 -7.39
C ALA A 17 -3.30 -20.03 -8.32
N GLU A 18 -3.71 -19.88 -9.58
CA GLU A 18 -3.63 -20.95 -10.60
C GLU A 18 -2.19 -21.44 -10.79
N LYS A 19 -1.21 -20.52 -10.79
CA LYS A 19 0.22 -20.86 -10.89
C LYS A 19 0.78 -21.45 -9.60
N LEU A 20 0.14 -21.18 -8.46
CA LEU A 20 0.51 -21.72 -7.14
C LEU A 20 -0.23 -23.02 -6.80
N ALA A 21 -1.03 -23.58 -7.72
CA ALA A 21 -1.76 -24.84 -7.51
C ALA A 21 -0.92 -26.00 -6.93
N PRO A 22 0.38 -26.16 -7.26
CA PRO A 22 1.22 -27.20 -6.63
C PRO A 22 1.36 -27.10 -5.10
N TYR A 23 1.01 -25.95 -4.50
CA TYR A 23 1.06 -25.71 -3.05
C TYR A 23 -0.28 -25.96 -2.34
N ALA A 24 -1.35 -26.29 -3.07
CA ALA A 24 -2.70 -26.41 -2.51
C ALA A 24 -2.81 -27.56 -1.48
N ASN A 25 -3.55 -27.30 -0.39
CA ASN A 25 -3.87 -28.21 0.71
C ASN A 25 -2.65 -28.79 1.46
N ARG A 26 -1.48 -28.18 1.30
CA ARG A 26 -0.28 -28.50 2.07
C ARG A 26 -0.34 -27.89 3.46
N GLN A 27 -0.06 -28.69 4.47
CA GLN A 27 -0.10 -28.28 5.89
C GLN A 27 1.13 -27.46 6.31
N ASP A 28 2.20 -27.52 5.53
CA ASP A 28 3.43 -26.77 5.75
C ASP A 28 3.43 -25.40 5.04
N VAL A 29 2.37 -25.04 4.30
CA VAL A 29 2.30 -23.77 3.57
C VAL A 29 1.68 -22.68 4.44
N LEU A 30 2.32 -21.51 4.45
CA LEU A 30 1.81 -20.29 5.06
C LEU A 30 1.87 -19.15 4.04
N VAL A 31 0.75 -18.46 3.83
CA VAL A 31 0.70 -17.29 2.96
C VAL A 31 0.90 -16.04 3.80
N LEU A 32 1.92 -15.25 3.47
CA LEU A 32 2.20 -13.97 4.11
C LEU A 32 2.02 -12.83 3.11
N ALA A 33 1.24 -11.83 3.48
CA ALA A 33 1.00 -10.66 2.66
C ALA A 33 1.87 -9.47 3.09
N LEU A 34 2.48 -8.77 2.14
CA LEU A 34 3.05 -7.45 2.36
C LEU A 34 1.92 -6.40 2.33
N PRO A 35 1.66 -5.69 3.44
CA PRO A 35 0.58 -4.73 3.48
C PRO A 35 0.97 -3.41 2.78
N ARG A 36 0.00 -2.69 2.20
CA ARG A 36 -1.45 -2.97 2.22
C ARG A 36 -1.92 -3.73 0.97
N GLY A 37 -1.40 -3.34 -0.19
CA GLY A 37 -1.85 -3.84 -1.50
C GLY A 37 -1.70 -5.35 -1.69
N GLY A 38 -0.70 -5.99 -1.07
CA GLY A 38 -0.55 -7.43 -1.13
C GLY A 38 -1.66 -8.24 -0.47
N VAL A 39 -2.40 -7.66 0.50
CA VAL A 39 -3.39 -8.40 1.31
C VAL A 39 -4.58 -8.91 0.50
N PRO A 40 -5.26 -8.10 -0.35
CA PRO A 40 -6.33 -8.61 -1.20
C PRO A 40 -5.89 -9.69 -2.18
N VAL A 41 -4.65 -9.61 -2.69
CA VAL A 41 -4.08 -10.63 -3.59
C VAL A 41 -3.83 -11.92 -2.81
N ALA A 42 -3.14 -11.82 -1.66
CA ALA A 42 -2.82 -12.93 -0.78
C ALA A 42 -4.06 -13.62 -0.23
N PHE A 43 -5.14 -12.87 0.02
CA PHE A 43 -6.42 -13.43 0.44
C PHE A 43 -6.98 -14.43 -0.57
N GLU A 44 -6.97 -14.09 -1.86
CA GLU A 44 -7.43 -15.00 -2.91
C GLU A 44 -6.48 -16.20 -3.09
N VAL A 45 -5.17 -15.97 -3.01
CA VAL A 45 -4.15 -17.04 -3.03
C VAL A 45 -4.40 -18.04 -1.90
N ALA A 46 -4.46 -17.56 -0.65
CA ALA A 46 -4.76 -18.39 0.51
C ALA A 46 -6.14 -19.08 0.40
N ARG A 47 -7.10 -18.50 -0.33
CA ARG A 47 -8.43 -19.11 -0.58
C ARG A 47 -8.32 -20.34 -1.41
N SER A 48 -7.63 -20.19 -2.52
CA SER A 48 -7.47 -21.24 -3.51
C SER A 48 -6.60 -22.36 -2.98
N LEU A 49 -5.58 -22.04 -2.19
CA LEU A 49 -4.65 -23.03 -1.65
C LEU A 49 -5.15 -23.72 -0.37
N GLY A 50 -6.20 -23.22 0.28
CA GLY A 50 -6.63 -23.75 1.58
C GLY A 50 -5.59 -23.53 2.69
N ALA A 51 -4.73 -22.51 2.55
CA ALA A 51 -3.62 -22.23 3.46
C ALA A 51 -3.96 -21.07 4.43
N PRO A 52 -3.32 -21.03 5.62
CA PRO A 52 -3.42 -19.88 6.52
C PRO A 52 -2.85 -18.61 5.87
N LEU A 53 -3.45 -17.47 6.23
CA LEU A 53 -3.05 -16.13 5.79
C LEU A 53 -2.70 -15.26 7.00
N ASP A 54 -1.55 -14.59 6.94
CA ASP A 54 -1.21 -13.49 7.85
C ASP A 54 -0.52 -12.36 7.08
N VAL A 55 -0.21 -11.26 7.78
CA VAL A 55 0.60 -10.16 7.28
C VAL A 55 2.06 -10.34 7.69
N PHE A 56 2.96 -9.86 6.84
CA PHE A 56 4.37 -9.68 7.18
C PHE A 56 4.69 -8.20 7.00
N VAL A 57 4.89 -7.47 8.10
CA VAL A 57 5.16 -6.04 8.05
C VAL A 57 6.65 -5.84 7.94
N VAL A 58 7.09 -5.05 6.96
CA VAL A 58 8.49 -4.67 6.76
C VAL A 58 8.60 -3.16 6.62
N ARG A 59 9.66 -2.58 7.18
CA ARG A 59 9.99 -1.16 7.12
C ARG A 59 11.47 -1.02 6.75
N LYS A 60 11.77 -0.20 5.74
CA LYS A 60 13.15 0.09 5.35
C LYS A 60 13.78 1.04 6.36
N LEU A 61 15.04 0.83 6.67
CA LEU A 61 15.88 1.79 7.39
C LEU A 61 16.58 2.65 6.34
N GLY A 62 16.08 3.86 6.13
CA GLY A 62 16.68 4.82 5.20
C GLY A 62 17.97 5.41 5.75
N VAL A 63 18.92 5.71 4.88
CA VAL A 63 20.11 6.51 5.24
C VAL A 63 19.64 7.94 5.55
N PRO A 64 20.06 8.56 6.67
CA PRO A 64 19.70 9.94 6.97
C PRO A 64 20.09 10.91 5.85
N GLY A 65 19.14 11.76 5.44
CA GLY A 65 19.30 12.66 4.28
C GLY A 65 19.05 12.00 2.91
N HIS A 66 18.97 10.67 2.84
CA HIS A 66 18.72 9.90 1.61
C HIS A 66 17.74 8.75 1.89
N ALA A 67 16.49 9.08 2.23
CA ALA A 67 15.48 8.11 2.66
C ALA A 67 15.20 6.98 1.63
N GLU A 68 15.42 7.24 0.34
CA GLU A 68 15.27 6.24 -0.72
C GLU A 68 16.38 5.18 -0.71
N LEU A 69 17.58 5.53 -0.23
CA LEU A 69 18.68 4.61 -0.05
C LEU A 69 18.53 3.87 1.28
N ALA A 70 18.24 2.58 1.24
CA ALA A 70 18.04 1.78 2.44
C ALA A 70 19.37 1.18 2.94
N MET A 71 19.78 1.52 4.17
CA MET A 71 20.89 0.87 4.89
C MET A 71 20.46 -0.42 5.58
N GLY A 72 19.18 -0.73 5.61
CA GLY A 72 18.66 -1.95 6.23
C GLY A 72 17.15 -2.02 6.21
N ALA A 73 16.59 -2.93 7.00
CA ALA A 73 15.16 -3.06 7.24
C ALA A 73 14.88 -3.65 8.63
N VAL A 74 13.71 -3.33 9.17
CA VAL A 74 13.10 -4.00 10.31
C VAL A 74 11.81 -4.68 9.87
N ALA A 75 11.51 -5.85 10.43
CA ALA A 75 10.36 -6.65 10.03
C ALA A 75 9.65 -7.30 11.22
N THR A 76 8.48 -7.89 10.92
CA THR A 76 7.72 -8.74 11.83
C THR A 76 8.62 -9.72 12.57
N GLY A 77 8.39 -9.88 13.88
CA GLY A 77 9.21 -10.74 14.75
C GLY A 77 10.44 -10.04 15.34
N GLY A 78 10.57 -8.72 15.18
CA GLY A 78 11.69 -7.94 15.74
C GLY A 78 12.99 -8.12 14.96
N VAL A 79 12.91 -8.67 13.75
CA VAL A 79 14.06 -8.92 12.89
C VAL A 79 14.63 -7.59 12.38
N ARG A 80 15.97 -7.46 12.43
CA ARG A 80 16.71 -6.34 11.85
C ARG A 80 17.76 -6.88 10.87
N VAL A 81 17.72 -6.39 9.65
CA VAL A 81 18.68 -6.70 8.58
C VAL A 81 19.41 -5.41 8.21
N LEU A 82 20.73 -5.45 8.08
CA LEU A 82 21.54 -4.32 7.61
C LEU A 82 22.20 -4.66 6.27
N ASN A 83 22.38 -3.64 5.43
CA ASN A 83 23.24 -3.70 4.27
C ASN A 83 24.63 -3.23 4.69
N GLU A 84 25.48 -4.20 5.03
CA GLU A 84 26.83 -3.95 5.53
C GLU A 84 27.71 -3.17 4.54
N GLU A 85 27.49 -3.31 3.23
CA GLU A 85 28.25 -2.55 2.23
C GLU A 85 27.93 -1.06 2.29
N ILE A 86 26.64 -0.71 2.44
CA ILE A 86 26.20 0.69 2.58
C ILE A 86 26.64 1.26 3.93
N VAL A 87 26.44 0.49 5.00
CA VAL A 87 26.79 0.92 6.36
C VAL A 87 28.28 1.22 6.46
N HIS A 88 29.14 0.29 6.04
CA HIS A 88 30.59 0.49 6.06
C HIS A 88 31.05 1.51 5.02
N GLY A 89 30.50 1.48 3.80
CA GLY A 89 30.89 2.38 2.72
C GLY A 89 30.62 3.85 2.99
N LEU A 90 29.56 4.16 3.75
CA LEU A 90 29.21 5.52 4.18
C LEU A 90 29.67 5.84 5.60
N GLY A 91 30.28 4.88 6.32
CA GLY A 91 30.74 5.06 7.70
C GLY A 91 29.60 5.42 8.66
N ILE A 92 28.43 4.80 8.51
CA ILE A 92 27.24 5.12 9.30
C ILE A 92 27.44 4.62 10.74
N PRO A 93 27.41 5.49 11.77
CA PRO A 93 27.58 5.06 13.15
C PRO A 93 26.41 4.21 13.64
N ASP A 94 26.68 3.19 14.46
CA ASP A 94 25.63 2.32 15.06
C ASP A 94 24.53 3.12 15.76
N GLN A 95 24.87 4.20 16.45
CA GLN A 95 23.91 5.06 17.14
C GLN A 95 22.87 5.68 16.18
N VAL A 96 23.28 5.98 14.95
CA VAL A 96 22.39 6.50 13.90
C VAL A 96 21.48 5.37 13.40
N ILE A 97 22.02 4.18 13.19
CA ILE A 97 21.27 2.99 12.78
C ILE A 97 20.20 2.66 13.83
N ASP A 98 20.58 2.65 15.11
CA ASP A 98 19.68 2.38 16.23
C ASP A 98 18.57 3.44 16.33
N ALA A 99 18.88 4.71 16.13
CA ALA A 99 17.88 5.78 16.15
C ALA A 99 16.83 5.62 15.03
N VAL A 100 17.27 5.34 13.80
CA VAL A 100 16.37 5.10 12.67
C VAL A 100 15.58 3.80 12.88
N ALA A 101 16.23 2.74 13.35
CA ALA A 101 15.57 1.47 13.65
C ALA A 101 14.49 1.62 14.72
N ALA A 102 14.74 2.39 15.78
CA ALA A 102 13.76 2.63 16.84
C ALA A 102 12.50 3.34 16.31
N GLN A 103 12.66 4.33 15.43
CA GLN A 103 11.52 5.02 14.80
C GLN A 103 10.71 4.07 13.91
N GLU A 104 11.39 3.30 13.07
CA GLU A 104 10.72 2.36 12.15
C GLU A 104 10.06 1.18 12.88
N LEU A 105 10.64 0.72 14.00
CA LEU A 105 10.05 -0.30 14.87
C LEU A 105 8.75 0.17 15.54
N GLN A 106 8.64 1.46 15.89
CA GLN A 106 7.40 2.00 16.46
C GLN A 106 6.25 1.93 15.45
N GLU A 107 6.49 2.36 14.20
CA GLU A 107 5.48 2.28 13.13
C GLU A 107 5.16 0.83 12.75
N LEU A 108 6.17 -0.04 12.70
CA LEU A 108 5.98 -1.47 12.50
C LEU A 108 5.05 -2.05 13.58
N SER A 109 5.34 -1.79 14.85
CA SER A 109 4.54 -2.24 16.00
C SER A 109 3.13 -1.68 15.99
N ARG A 110 2.92 -0.47 15.48
CA ARG A 110 1.59 0.13 15.32
C ARG A 110 0.78 -0.63 14.26
N ARG A 111 1.36 -0.91 13.09
CA ARG A 111 0.71 -1.66 11.99
C ARG A 111 0.44 -3.11 12.37
N GLU A 112 1.38 -3.77 13.01
CA GLU A 112 1.18 -5.15 13.48
C GLU A 112 0.00 -5.25 14.45
N ARG A 113 -0.08 -4.34 15.44
CA ARG A 113 -1.23 -4.29 16.35
C ARG A 113 -2.54 -4.01 15.62
N LEU A 114 -2.52 -3.11 14.65
CA LEU A 114 -3.70 -2.76 13.87
C LEU A 114 -4.24 -3.94 13.05
N TYR A 115 -3.35 -4.70 12.39
CA TYR A 115 -3.75 -5.80 11.51
C TYR A 115 -3.98 -7.13 12.24
N ARG A 116 -3.18 -7.43 13.27
CA ARG A 116 -3.29 -8.70 14.02
C ARG A 116 -4.25 -8.65 15.20
N ASN A 117 -4.70 -7.46 15.60
CA ASN A 117 -5.64 -7.28 16.72
C ASN A 117 -5.21 -8.04 18.01
N GLY A 118 -3.91 -8.04 18.30
CA GLY A 118 -3.32 -8.73 19.46
C GLY A 118 -2.91 -10.19 19.23
N ARG A 119 -3.11 -10.76 18.03
CA ARG A 119 -2.52 -12.07 17.68
C ARG A 119 -0.99 -11.97 17.65
N ALA A 120 -0.34 -13.06 18.09
CA ALA A 120 1.10 -13.20 17.99
C ALA A 120 1.54 -13.22 16.51
N PRO A 121 2.80 -12.84 16.22
CA PRO A 121 3.38 -13.06 14.90
C PRO A 121 3.27 -14.52 14.44
N PRO A 122 3.10 -14.77 13.14
CA PRO A 122 3.03 -16.13 12.62
C PRO A 122 4.36 -16.86 12.83
N ASP A 123 4.30 -18.12 13.24
CA ASP A 123 5.47 -18.98 13.28
C ASP A 123 5.78 -19.50 11.87
N VAL A 124 6.96 -19.15 11.38
CA VAL A 124 7.43 -19.50 10.03
C VAL A 124 8.45 -20.64 10.05
N ASN A 125 8.88 -21.11 11.23
CA ASN A 125 9.83 -22.21 11.33
C ASN A 125 9.25 -23.47 10.68
N HIS A 126 10.06 -24.15 9.87
CA HIS A 126 9.66 -25.38 9.17
C HIS A 126 8.42 -25.21 8.26
N LYS A 127 8.20 -23.99 7.74
CA LYS A 127 7.13 -23.70 6.78
C LYS A 127 7.69 -23.36 5.41
N THR A 128 6.92 -23.73 4.38
CA THR A 128 7.00 -23.13 3.06
C THR A 128 6.20 -21.82 3.10
N VAL A 129 6.90 -20.68 3.14
CA VAL A 129 6.29 -19.35 3.17
C VAL A 129 6.08 -18.85 1.74
N ILE A 130 4.83 -18.53 1.39
CA ILE A 130 4.49 -17.83 0.14
C ILE A 130 4.30 -16.34 0.47
N LEU A 131 5.26 -15.52 0.10
CA LEU A 131 5.25 -14.08 0.34
C LEU A 131 4.64 -13.34 -0.86
N VAL A 132 3.54 -12.62 -0.62
CA VAL A 132 2.69 -12.05 -1.66
C VAL A 132 2.64 -10.53 -1.60
N ASP A 133 2.71 -9.89 -2.77
CA ASP A 133 2.44 -8.46 -2.98
C ASP A 133 1.59 -8.24 -4.25
N ASP A 134 1.05 -7.04 -4.47
CA ASP A 134 0.25 -6.72 -5.65
C ASP A 134 1.06 -6.45 -6.93
N GLY A 135 2.37 -6.29 -6.80
CA GLY A 135 3.30 -6.33 -7.91
C GLY A 135 4.68 -5.83 -7.50
N LEU A 136 5.65 -5.95 -8.40
CA LEU A 136 7.02 -5.51 -8.14
C LEU A 136 7.46 -4.51 -9.19
N ALA A 137 7.67 -3.27 -8.76
CA ALA A 137 8.41 -2.29 -9.56
C ALA A 137 9.92 -2.56 -9.43
N THR A 138 10.52 -2.13 -8.33
CA THR A 138 11.95 -2.33 -8.03
C THR A 138 12.23 -3.56 -7.17
N GLY A 139 11.19 -4.09 -6.51
CA GLY A 139 11.28 -5.24 -5.60
C GLY A 139 12.00 -4.95 -4.27
N ALA A 140 12.39 -3.72 -3.96
CA ALA A 140 13.17 -3.40 -2.75
C ALA A 140 12.49 -3.84 -1.44
N THR A 141 11.19 -3.59 -1.32
CA THR A 141 10.38 -4.02 -0.15
C THR A 141 10.31 -5.53 -0.04
N MET A 142 10.09 -6.22 -1.16
CA MET A 142 10.05 -7.68 -1.22
C MET A 142 11.40 -8.29 -0.84
N ARG A 143 12.49 -7.74 -1.35
CA ARG A 143 13.87 -8.14 -1.02
C ARG A 143 14.13 -8.03 0.48
N ALA A 144 13.81 -6.87 1.08
CA ALA A 144 13.93 -6.65 2.51
C ALA A 144 13.11 -7.68 3.32
N ALA A 145 11.91 -8.01 2.85
CA ALA A 145 11.06 -9.00 3.49
C ALA A 145 11.62 -10.43 3.39
N VAL A 146 12.15 -10.83 2.23
CA VAL A 146 12.82 -12.13 2.05
C VAL A 146 14.02 -12.24 2.98
N GLN A 147 14.87 -11.22 3.05
CA GLN A 147 16.03 -11.21 3.94
C GLN A 147 15.64 -11.29 5.41
N ALA A 148 14.57 -10.61 5.81
CA ALA A 148 14.08 -10.71 7.17
C ALA A 148 13.46 -12.08 7.49
N LEU A 149 12.75 -12.69 6.54
CA LEU A 149 12.21 -14.05 6.70
C LEU A 149 13.32 -15.08 6.84
N LYS A 150 14.44 -14.95 6.12
CA LYS A 150 15.58 -15.88 6.25
C LYS A 150 16.13 -15.97 7.67
N GLN A 151 16.12 -14.87 8.42
CA GLN A 151 16.55 -14.87 9.82
C GLN A 151 15.59 -15.62 10.76
N GLN A 152 14.38 -15.95 10.29
CA GLN A 152 13.38 -16.72 11.02
C GLN A 152 13.33 -18.19 10.57
N HIS A 153 14.29 -18.63 9.74
CA HIS A 153 14.51 -20.02 9.35
C HIS A 153 13.27 -20.81 8.83
N PRO A 154 12.51 -20.28 7.84
CA PRO A 154 11.55 -21.10 7.11
C PRO A 154 12.25 -22.17 6.27
N ASP A 155 11.56 -23.26 5.94
CA ASP A 155 12.11 -24.31 5.07
C ASP A 155 12.27 -23.80 3.63
N ARG A 156 11.32 -22.98 3.16
CA ARG A 156 11.33 -22.35 1.83
C ARG A 156 10.64 -21.00 1.84
N ILE A 157 11.12 -20.08 1.00
CA ILE A 157 10.52 -18.78 0.72
C ILE A 157 10.20 -18.69 -0.77
N ILE A 158 8.90 -18.58 -1.08
CA ILE A 158 8.38 -18.42 -2.43
C ILE A 158 7.85 -17.00 -2.56
N VAL A 159 8.44 -16.20 -3.46
CA VAL A 159 7.88 -14.88 -3.80
C VAL A 159 6.79 -15.07 -4.84
N ALA A 160 5.60 -14.53 -4.60
CA ALA A 160 4.49 -14.65 -5.53
C ALA A 160 3.81 -13.31 -5.79
N VAL A 161 3.81 -12.85 -7.04
CA VAL A 161 3.24 -11.55 -7.42
C VAL A 161 2.49 -11.61 -8.75
N PRO A 162 1.43 -10.80 -8.94
CA PRO A 162 0.70 -10.81 -10.21
C PRO A 162 1.50 -10.22 -11.38
N THR A 163 2.25 -9.14 -11.15
CA THR A 163 3.00 -8.45 -12.20
C THR A 163 4.33 -7.92 -11.70
N ALA A 164 5.36 -8.01 -12.54
CA ALA A 164 6.71 -7.50 -12.28
C ALA A 164 7.48 -7.33 -13.59
N SER A 165 8.58 -6.58 -13.57
CA SER A 165 9.57 -6.67 -14.67
C SER A 165 10.30 -8.01 -14.63
N ALA A 166 10.81 -8.45 -15.78
CA ALA A 166 11.61 -9.68 -15.88
C ALA A 166 12.87 -9.59 -15.02
N ASP A 167 13.58 -8.46 -15.09
CA ASP A 167 14.81 -8.19 -14.33
C ASP A 167 14.58 -8.25 -12.81
N THR A 168 13.47 -7.67 -12.32
CA THR A 168 13.14 -7.73 -10.89
C THR A 168 12.83 -9.16 -10.44
N CYS A 169 12.16 -9.96 -11.27
CA CYS A 169 11.95 -11.37 -10.99
C CYS A 169 13.27 -12.15 -10.93
N GLU A 170 14.17 -11.92 -11.90
CA GLU A 170 15.48 -12.58 -11.95
C GLU A 170 16.35 -12.23 -10.74
N ALA A 171 16.41 -10.94 -10.38
CA ALA A 171 17.16 -10.48 -9.21
C ALA A 171 16.64 -11.10 -7.90
N LEU A 172 15.32 -11.34 -7.77
CA LEU A 172 14.75 -11.97 -6.58
C LEU A 172 14.94 -13.50 -6.55
N ARG A 173 15.12 -14.16 -7.71
CA ARG A 173 15.45 -15.60 -7.74
C ARG A 173 16.83 -15.91 -7.15
N ALA A 174 17.73 -14.93 -7.11
CA ALA A 174 19.00 -15.06 -6.40
C ALA A 174 18.83 -15.08 -4.87
N GLU A 175 17.67 -14.66 -4.36
CA GLU A 175 17.43 -14.50 -2.93
C GLU A 175 16.33 -15.42 -2.38
N ALA A 176 15.28 -15.70 -3.13
CA ALA A 176 14.20 -16.60 -2.74
C ALA A 176 14.37 -17.99 -3.37
N ASP A 177 13.74 -19.01 -2.81
CA ASP A 177 13.79 -20.38 -3.35
C ASP A 177 13.02 -20.53 -4.67
N ASP A 178 12.04 -19.65 -4.91
CA ASP A 178 11.33 -19.53 -6.17
C ASP A 178 10.65 -18.16 -6.30
N VAL A 179 10.38 -17.74 -7.54
CA VAL A 179 9.64 -16.53 -7.87
C VAL A 179 8.55 -16.86 -8.89
N VAL A 180 7.30 -16.81 -8.42
CA VAL A 180 6.09 -17.05 -9.22
C VAL A 180 5.47 -15.72 -9.61
N CYS A 181 5.59 -15.35 -10.88
CA CYS A 181 4.97 -14.16 -11.44
C CYS A 181 3.82 -14.52 -12.39
N ALA A 182 2.64 -13.90 -12.24
CA ALA A 182 1.52 -14.19 -13.13
C ALA A 182 1.75 -13.64 -14.55
N ALA A 183 2.32 -12.44 -14.66
CA ALA A 183 2.71 -11.82 -15.93
C ALA A 183 3.97 -10.95 -15.76
N THR A 184 4.91 -11.06 -16.71
CA THR A 184 6.09 -10.18 -16.82
C THR A 184 5.98 -9.35 -18.11
N PRO A 185 5.18 -8.27 -18.11
CA PRO A 185 4.94 -7.49 -19.31
C PRO A 185 6.18 -6.70 -19.76
N GLU A 186 6.30 -6.50 -21.07
CA GLU A 186 7.36 -5.70 -21.68
C GLU A 186 6.76 -4.69 -22.68
N PRO A 187 7.00 -3.38 -22.52
CA PRO A 187 7.73 -2.75 -21.40
C PRO A 187 6.95 -2.81 -20.08
N PHE A 188 7.66 -2.96 -18.95
CA PHE A 188 7.07 -2.79 -17.63
C PHE A 188 7.10 -1.30 -17.25
N LEU A 189 5.92 -0.71 -17.03
CA LEU A 189 5.79 0.71 -16.67
C LEU A 189 5.68 0.90 -15.15
N ALA A 190 4.56 0.47 -14.58
CA ALA A 190 4.28 0.54 -13.15
C ALA A 190 3.29 -0.57 -12.76
N VAL A 191 3.26 -0.95 -11.48
CA VAL A 191 2.34 -1.99 -10.99
C VAL A 191 0.89 -1.65 -11.33
N GLY A 192 0.43 -0.45 -10.96
CA GLY A 192 -0.95 -0.01 -11.16
C GLY A 192 -1.39 0.07 -12.63
N TYR A 193 -0.45 0.19 -13.58
CA TYR A 193 -0.77 0.20 -15.02
C TYR A 193 -1.40 -1.12 -15.49
N TRP A 194 -1.11 -2.21 -14.79
CA TRP A 194 -1.60 -3.55 -15.13
C TRP A 194 -2.92 -3.92 -14.46
N TYR A 195 -3.55 -2.97 -13.78
CA TYR A 195 -4.84 -3.13 -13.11
C TYR A 195 -5.86 -2.16 -13.68
N ASP A 196 -7.05 -2.63 -14.03
CA ASP A 196 -8.15 -1.75 -14.45
C ASP A 196 -8.66 -0.91 -13.26
N ASN A 197 -8.73 -1.53 -12.08
CA ASN A 197 -8.97 -0.87 -10.80
C ASN A 197 -7.80 -1.13 -9.83
N PHE A 198 -7.07 -0.07 -9.48
CA PHE A 198 -5.96 -0.09 -8.54
C PHE A 198 -6.16 0.86 -7.35
N ALA A 199 -7.41 1.03 -6.89
CA ALA A 199 -7.73 1.86 -5.73
C ALA A 199 -6.87 1.49 -4.50
N GLN A 200 -6.49 2.47 -3.69
CA GLN A 200 -5.63 2.22 -2.54
C GLN A 200 -6.31 1.31 -1.51
N THR A 201 -5.66 0.19 -1.17
CA THR A 201 -6.15 -0.70 -0.12
C THR A 201 -6.07 -0.01 1.24
N THR A 202 -7.19 0.04 1.95
CA THR A 202 -7.31 0.71 3.25
C THR A 202 -6.94 -0.22 4.40
N ASP A 203 -6.62 0.34 5.58
CA ASP A 203 -6.39 -0.48 6.78
C ASP A 203 -7.65 -1.24 7.22
N ALA A 204 -8.84 -0.69 6.95
CA ALA A 204 -10.10 -1.37 7.21
C ALA A 204 -10.24 -2.61 6.32
N GLU A 205 -10.02 -2.46 5.01
CA GLU A 205 -10.06 -3.58 4.07
C GLU A 205 -9.06 -4.69 4.43
N VAL A 206 -7.83 -4.33 4.83
CA VAL A 206 -6.84 -5.30 5.32
C VAL A 206 -7.39 -6.09 6.51
N ARG A 207 -7.97 -5.40 7.51
CA ARG A 207 -8.52 -6.03 8.70
C ARG A 207 -9.70 -6.94 8.38
N ASP A 208 -10.59 -6.52 7.48
CA ASP A 208 -11.78 -7.28 7.10
C ASP A 208 -11.39 -8.58 6.38
N LEU A 209 -10.41 -8.52 5.47
CA LEU A 209 -9.92 -9.70 4.76
C LEU A 209 -9.22 -10.71 5.69
N LEU A 210 -8.44 -10.21 6.65
CA LEU A 210 -7.80 -11.06 7.67
C LEU A 210 -8.87 -11.68 8.60
N ALA A 211 -9.87 -10.92 9.03
CA ALA A 211 -10.95 -11.42 9.88
C ALA A 211 -11.85 -12.45 9.17
N GLN A 212 -12.11 -12.29 7.87
CA GLN A 212 -12.85 -13.27 7.06
C GLN A 212 -12.15 -14.62 6.96
N ARG A 213 -10.81 -14.64 7.06
CA ARG A 213 -10.05 -15.90 7.12
C ARG A 213 -10.20 -16.61 8.45
N GLU A 214 -10.16 -15.84 9.54
CA GLU A 214 -10.33 -16.36 10.89
C GLU A 214 -11.75 -16.92 11.11
N SER A 215 -12.77 -16.23 10.58
CA SER A 215 -14.17 -16.61 10.76
C SER A 215 -14.61 -17.85 9.97
N ARG A 216 -13.79 -18.41 9.08
CA ARG A 216 -14.10 -19.75 8.52
C ARG A 216 -13.95 -20.90 9.54
N GLY A 217 -13.66 -20.59 10.81
CA GLY A 217 -13.87 -21.45 11.98
C GLY A 217 -14.98 -21.03 12.97
N ALA A 218 -15.77 -19.96 12.72
CA ALA A 218 -16.81 -19.47 13.64
C ALA A 218 -17.99 -18.78 12.90
N PRO A 219 -19.25 -18.88 13.37
CA PRO A 219 -20.42 -18.35 12.64
C PRO A 219 -20.41 -16.82 12.50
N PRO A 220 -21.07 -16.27 11.45
CA PRO A 220 -20.91 -14.87 11.05
C PRO A 220 -21.53 -13.90 12.07
N ARG A 221 -20.83 -12.78 12.31
CA ARG A 221 -21.34 -11.62 13.06
C ARG A 221 -21.82 -10.54 12.10
N GLY A 222 -23.00 -10.72 11.52
CA GLY A 222 -23.72 -9.66 10.80
C GLY A 222 -24.57 -8.84 11.77
N GLY A 223 -24.43 -7.51 11.74
CA GLY A 223 -25.33 -6.62 12.50
C GLY A 223 -24.80 -5.21 12.73
N ARG A 224 -23.49 -5.02 12.90
CA ARG A 224 -22.91 -3.66 13.14
C ARG A 224 -22.44 -2.95 11.87
N GLU A 225 -21.84 -3.65 10.92
CA GLU A 225 -21.35 -3.04 9.67
C GLU A 225 -22.47 -2.72 8.69
N GLU A 226 -23.47 -3.60 8.55
CA GLU A 226 -24.67 -3.32 7.76
C GLU A 226 -25.43 -2.13 8.33
N ALA A 227 -25.48 -1.99 9.66
CA ALA A 227 -26.06 -0.83 10.31
C ALA A 227 -25.26 0.46 10.04
N ALA A 228 -23.92 0.41 10.06
CA ALA A 228 -23.07 1.58 9.76
C ALA A 228 -23.14 1.98 8.28
N ALA A 229 -23.12 1.02 7.36
CA ALA A 229 -23.24 1.27 5.92
C ALA A 229 -24.63 1.83 5.57
N ALA A 230 -25.69 1.33 6.20
CA ALA A 230 -27.04 1.86 6.03
C ALA A 230 -27.15 3.31 6.52
N VAL A 231 -26.56 3.63 7.68
CA VAL A 231 -26.53 5.01 8.20
C VAL A 231 -25.73 5.94 7.27
N LEU A 232 -24.59 5.49 6.73
CA LEU A 232 -23.82 6.27 5.77
C LEU A 232 -24.57 6.47 4.45
N GLN A 233 -25.27 5.47 3.95
CA GLN A 233 -26.09 5.60 2.73
C GLN A 233 -27.27 6.55 2.92
N ASP A 234 -27.92 6.52 4.09
CA ASP A 234 -29.03 7.42 4.43
C ASP A 234 -28.55 8.88 4.57
N ALA A 235 -27.34 9.09 5.10
CA ALA A 235 -26.76 10.41 5.30
C ALA A 235 -25.99 10.96 4.08
N ALA A 236 -25.56 10.11 3.13
CA ALA A 236 -24.75 10.51 1.99
C ALA A 236 -25.57 11.25 0.93
N ILE A 237 -25.02 12.37 0.48
CA ILE A 237 -25.59 13.14 -0.64
C ILE A 237 -24.85 12.76 -1.90
N ARG A 238 -25.56 12.21 -2.88
CA ARG A 238 -24.97 11.85 -4.18
C ARG A 238 -24.71 13.10 -5.01
N LEU A 239 -23.47 13.26 -5.46
CA LEU A 239 -23.09 14.29 -6.41
C LEU A 239 -23.52 13.85 -7.82
N SER A 240 -24.24 14.73 -8.52
CA SER A 240 -24.78 14.52 -9.86
C SER A 240 -23.92 15.16 -10.97
N GLY A 241 -22.93 15.97 -10.58
CA GLY A 241 -22.17 16.87 -11.44
C GLY A 241 -22.81 18.26 -11.61
N GLY A 242 -24.02 18.45 -11.09
CA GLY A 242 -24.81 19.68 -11.20
C GLY A 242 -24.27 20.86 -10.37
N ALA A 243 -24.72 22.07 -10.69
CA ALA A 243 -24.28 23.29 -10.01
C ALA A 243 -24.65 23.35 -8.51
N GLU A 244 -25.74 22.69 -8.12
CA GLU A 244 -26.26 22.74 -6.74
C GLU A 244 -25.63 21.69 -5.81
N ASP A 245 -24.81 20.77 -6.33
CA ASP A 245 -24.24 19.63 -5.60
C ASP A 245 -23.48 20.07 -4.33
N TYR A 246 -22.83 21.23 -4.39
CA TYR A 246 -21.98 21.75 -3.32
C TYR A 246 -22.64 22.84 -2.48
N LYS A 247 -23.87 23.25 -2.80
CA LYS A 247 -24.56 24.35 -2.10
C LYS A 247 -24.67 24.09 -0.60
N ARG A 248 -25.09 22.89 -0.21
CA ARG A 248 -25.16 22.50 1.21
C ARG A 248 -23.79 22.54 1.90
N LEU A 249 -22.72 22.23 1.19
CA LEU A 249 -21.36 22.34 1.72
C LEU A 249 -20.99 23.81 1.94
N LEU A 250 -21.24 24.68 0.95
CA LEU A 250 -20.97 26.11 1.03
C LEU A 250 -21.81 26.82 2.09
N ASP A 251 -23.06 26.41 2.28
CA ASP A 251 -23.94 26.89 3.35
C ASP A 251 -23.39 26.51 4.72
N ARG A 252 -22.93 25.26 4.89
CA ARG A 252 -22.33 24.78 6.14
C ARG A 252 -20.99 25.44 6.46
N ILE A 253 -20.21 25.79 5.44
CA ILE A 253 -18.96 26.53 5.61
C ILE A 253 -19.24 27.94 6.16
N GLY A 254 -20.38 28.54 5.80
CA GLY A 254 -20.83 29.83 6.35
C GLY A 254 -19.77 30.92 6.15
N ASP A 255 -19.40 31.57 7.27
CA ASP A 255 -18.42 32.66 7.35
C ASP A 255 -17.05 32.18 7.90
N ALA A 256 -16.75 30.88 7.79
CA ALA A 256 -15.48 30.34 8.25
C ALA A 256 -14.30 31.03 7.54
N ARG A 257 -13.29 31.44 8.30
CA ARG A 257 -12.08 32.10 7.76
C ARG A 257 -11.00 31.11 7.30
N LEU A 258 -11.09 29.86 7.74
CA LEU A 258 -10.19 28.78 7.40
C LEU A 258 -11.01 27.53 7.06
N VAL A 259 -10.76 26.97 5.89
CA VAL A 259 -11.38 25.72 5.43
C VAL A 259 -10.27 24.75 5.08
N LEU A 260 -10.32 23.56 5.67
CA LEU A 260 -9.38 22.47 5.37
C LEU A 260 -10.07 21.47 4.45
N LEU A 261 -9.50 21.24 3.28
CA LEU A 261 -9.98 20.26 2.32
C LEU A 261 -9.06 19.04 2.34
N GLY A 262 -9.52 17.99 3.00
CA GLY A 262 -8.89 16.68 2.95
C GLY A 262 -9.41 15.85 1.78
N GLU A 263 -8.69 14.77 1.48
CA GLU A 263 -9.15 13.70 0.60
C GLU A 263 -9.14 12.37 1.35
N ALA A 264 -10.00 11.44 0.92
CA ALA A 264 -10.04 10.11 1.52
C ALA A 264 -8.93 9.19 0.98
N SER A 265 -8.30 9.54 -0.15
CA SER A 265 -7.20 8.80 -0.76
C SER A 265 -6.30 9.68 -1.64
N HIS A 266 -5.01 9.34 -1.70
CA HIS A 266 -4.03 9.98 -2.58
C HIS A 266 -4.03 9.39 -3.99
N GLY A 267 -3.77 10.22 -5.01
CA GLY A 267 -3.63 9.77 -6.40
C GLY A 267 -4.95 9.47 -7.13
N THR A 268 -6.11 9.69 -6.49
CA THR A 268 -7.43 9.48 -7.12
C THR A 268 -7.86 10.75 -7.85
N HIS A 269 -7.91 10.67 -9.19
CA HIS A 269 -8.20 11.81 -10.06
C HIS A 269 -9.50 12.54 -9.70
N GLU A 270 -10.54 11.82 -9.29
CA GLU A 270 -11.82 12.39 -8.86
C GLU A 270 -11.67 13.31 -7.65
N PHE A 271 -10.87 12.94 -6.64
CA PHE A 271 -10.65 13.81 -5.48
C PHE A 271 -9.91 15.08 -5.84
N TYR A 272 -8.89 15.02 -6.72
CA TYR A 272 -8.23 16.23 -7.21
C TYR A 272 -9.18 17.14 -7.97
N ARG A 273 -10.01 16.57 -8.84
CA ARG A 273 -11.00 17.33 -9.62
C ARG A 273 -12.03 18.00 -8.72
N GLU A 274 -12.61 17.26 -7.77
CA GLU A 274 -13.60 17.83 -6.86
C GLU A 274 -12.98 18.84 -5.88
N ARG A 275 -11.76 18.62 -5.39
CA ARG A 275 -11.03 19.61 -4.56
C ARG A 275 -10.73 20.88 -5.34
N ALA A 276 -10.33 20.78 -6.61
CA ALA A 276 -10.13 21.94 -7.48
C ALA A 276 -11.44 22.73 -7.65
N ARG A 277 -12.55 22.03 -7.92
CA ARG A 277 -13.88 22.63 -8.06
C ARG A 277 -14.35 23.33 -6.78
N ILE A 278 -14.21 22.67 -5.62
CA ILE A 278 -14.55 23.26 -4.31
C ILE A 278 -13.67 24.48 -4.04
N THR A 279 -12.37 24.39 -4.31
CA THR A 279 -11.44 25.51 -4.13
C THR A 279 -11.83 26.71 -4.99
N GLN A 280 -12.20 26.47 -6.26
CA GLN A 280 -12.70 27.51 -7.15
C GLN A 280 -13.96 28.19 -6.58
N MET A 281 -14.96 27.43 -6.14
CA MET A 281 -16.18 28.00 -5.53
C MET A 281 -15.87 28.77 -4.24
N LEU A 282 -14.92 28.31 -3.42
CA LEU A 282 -14.50 29.06 -2.22
C LEU A 282 -13.86 30.41 -2.59
N ILE A 283 -13.11 30.47 -3.68
CA ILE A 283 -12.53 31.74 -4.16
C ILE A 283 -13.62 32.63 -4.73
N GLU A 284 -14.41 32.13 -5.68
CA GLU A 284 -15.39 32.91 -6.45
C GLU A 284 -16.61 33.34 -5.62
N GLU A 285 -17.15 32.44 -4.79
CA GLU A 285 -18.41 32.68 -4.06
C GLU A 285 -18.19 33.08 -2.60
N LYS A 286 -17.08 32.66 -1.98
CA LYS A 286 -16.80 32.91 -0.56
C LYS A 286 -15.63 33.88 -0.33
N GLY A 287 -14.98 34.37 -1.38
CA GLY A 287 -13.97 35.43 -1.29
C GLY A 287 -12.64 35.01 -0.67
N PHE A 288 -12.32 33.71 -0.65
CA PHE A 288 -11.01 33.25 -0.18
C PHE A 288 -9.90 33.73 -1.14
N ALA A 289 -8.87 34.36 -0.58
CA ALA A 289 -7.78 34.97 -1.34
C ALA A 289 -6.43 34.23 -1.21
N ALA A 290 -6.40 33.11 -0.47
CA ALA A 290 -5.19 32.32 -0.26
C ALA A 290 -5.52 30.82 -0.26
N VAL A 291 -4.67 30.04 -0.92
CA VAL A 291 -4.72 28.57 -0.94
C VAL A 291 -3.36 28.05 -0.49
N ALA A 292 -3.35 27.19 0.53
CA ALA A 292 -2.17 26.46 0.97
C ALA A 292 -2.33 25.00 0.54
N VAL A 293 -1.29 24.45 -0.10
CA VAL A 293 -1.28 23.07 -0.61
C VAL A 293 -0.09 22.30 -0.03
N GLU A 294 -0.31 21.03 0.25
CA GLU A 294 0.76 20.07 0.52
C GLU A 294 1.35 19.63 -0.83
N ALA A 295 2.48 20.22 -1.20
CA ALA A 295 3.20 19.94 -2.44
C ALA A 295 4.70 20.18 -2.22
N ASP A 296 5.54 19.67 -3.12
CA ASP A 296 6.95 20.01 -3.08
C ASP A 296 7.16 21.52 -3.28
N TRP A 297 8.24 22.04 -2.68
CA TRP A 297 8.50 23.47 -2.69
C TRP A 297 8.76 24.02 -4.11
N PRO A 298 9.55 23.35 -4.99
CA PRO A 298 9.77 23.83 -6.34
C PRO A 298 8.48 23.99 -7.16
N ASP A 299 7.58 23.01 -7.15
CA ASP A 299 6.36 23.05 -7.95
C ASP A 299 5.34 24.01 -7.34
N ALA A 300 5.15 24.00 -6.02
CA ALA A 300 4.30 24.98 -5.34
C ALA A 300 4.77 26.42 -5.59
N TYR A 301 6.08 26.65 -5.59
CA TYR A 301 6.66 27.97 -5.87
C TYR A 301 6.46 28.38 -7.33
N ARG A 302 6.59 27.46 -8.29
CA ARG A 302 6.30 27.70 -9.71
C ARG A 302 4.86 28.14 -9.92
N VAL A 303 3.89 27.41 -9.36
CA VAL A 303 2.45 27.75 -9.42
C VAL A 303 2.19 29.12 -8.77
N ASN A 304 2.73 29.37 -7.58
CA ASN A 304 2.53 30.65 -6.88
C ASN A 304 3.06 31.84 -7.70
N ARG A 305 4.18 31.70 -8.42
CA ARG A 305 4.70 32.75 -9.30
C ARG A 305 3.79 32.98 -10.50
N PHE A 306 3.24 31.91 -11.10
CA PHE A 306 2.29 32.01 -12.21
C PHE A 306 1.00 32.74 -11.77
N VAL A 307 0.37 32.30 -10.67
CA VAL A 307 -0.88 32.90 -10.14
C VAL A 307 -0.71 34.37 -9.75
N ARG A 308 0.49 34.79 -9.33
CA ARG A 308 0.81 36.18 -9.01
C ARG A 308 1.22 37.02 -10.22
N ASN A 309 1.14 36.48 -11.45
CA ASN A 309 1.60 37.11 -12.69
C ASN A 309 3.09 37.52 -12.65
N VAL A 310 3.92 36.73 -11.96
CA VAL A 310 5.39 36.90 -11.87
C VAL A 310 6.13 35.93 -12.80
N SER A 311 5.40 35.04 -13.49
CA SER A 311 5.92 34.05 -14.44
C SER A 311 4.88 33.78 -15.53
N ASP A 312 5.32 33.60 -16.78
CA ASP A 312 4.48 33.22 -17.92
C ASP A 312 4.48 31.69 -18.18
N ASP A 313 5.01 30.88 -17.25
CA ASP A 313 5.04 29.42 -17.33
C ASP A 313 3.62 28.83 -17.31
N ARG A 314 3.01 28.70 -18.49
CA ARG A 314 1.68 28.11 -18.67
C ARG A 314 1.63 26.62 -18.34
N GLY A 315 2.77 25.95 -18.20
CA GLY A 315 2.85 24.56 -17.75
C GLY A 315 2.66 24.41 -16.24
N ALA A 316 2.62 25.53 -15.50
CA ALA A 316 2.30 25.57 -14.07
C ALA A 316 0.81 25.81 -13.79
N ALA A 317 -0.03 25.96 -14.82
CA ALA A 317 -1.47 26.22 -14.73
C ALA A 317 -2.29 24.92 -14.69
#